data_AF-A0A2N0WSU8-F1
#
_entry.id   AF-A0A2N0WSU8-F1
#
_cell.length_a   1.000
_cell.length_b   1.000
_cell.length_c   1.000
_cell.angle_alpha   90.00
_cell.angle_beta   90.00
_cell.angle_gamma   90.00
#
_symmetry.space_group_name_H-M   'P 1'
#
loop_
_entity.id
_entity.type
_entity.pdbx_description
1 polymer ?
#
loop_
_entity_poly.entity_id
_entity_poly.type
_entity_poly.pdbx_seq_one_letter_code
_entity_poly.pdbx_strand_id
1 'polypeptide(L)'
;MGAWDETALGNDDALDFKTQWDDFIADNIQRWGAEKIYRFYKDIYYDGKIPSDDLDYSNEIIALGQLFLDNELEIPKALVHEISIVVTLNLDPDELDEWNSPSKRRTFLKGYLNEIGGEFNKSLIKELHKPEIEKYKNEIKNYRLFFENIDEIVQVRKTMKSSTFDLVNSLYPDIAKTLDEIYAPSTPGTYRFTLEVEAWRTKFIAWWTGFILELEPEEVIKLIDAAERKNTT
;
A
#
# COMPACT_ATOMS: atom_id res chain seq x y z
N MET A 1 10.90 -13.02 11.12
CA MET A 1 11.28 -11.60 11.01
C MET A 1 11.47 -11.10 12.43
N GLY A 2 12.53 -10.32 12.68
CA GLY A 2 12.76 -9.70 13.98
C GLY A 2 11.63 -8.71 14.28
N ALA A 3 11.28 -8.58 15.54
CA ALA A 3 10.24 -7.66 15.96
C ALA A 3 10.75 -6.22 15.87
N TRP A 4 10.24 -5.39 14.95
CA TRP A 4 10.48 -3.93 14.92
C TRP A 4 10.00 -3.26 16.22
N ASP A 5 10.88 -2.49 16.87
CA ASP A 5 10.55 -1.74 18.07
C ASP A 5 9.72 -0.49 17.74
N GLU A 6 9.19 0.22 18.75
CA GLU A 6 8.18 1.26 18.50
C GLU A 6 8.76 2.65 18.14
N THR A 7 10.09 2.80 18.08
CA THR A 7 10.82 4.08 18.00
C THR A 7 11.28 4.45 16.57
N ALA A 8 11.84 5.65 16.39
CA ALA A 8 12.31 6.12 15.08
C ALA A 8 13.45 5.27 14.48
N LEU A 9 14.28 4.66 15.33
CA LEU A 9 15.42 3.82 14.92
C LEU A 9 15.15 2.33 15.15
N GLY A 10 13.88 1.98 15.30
CA GLY A 10 13.42 0.67 15.76
C GLY A 10 13.25 -0.41 14.73
N ASN A 11 13.62 -0.14 13.50
CA ASN A 11 13.41 -1.01 12.35
C ASN A 11 14.70 -1.09 11.54
N ASP A 12 14.79 -2.13 10.71
CA ASP A 12 16.02 -2.44 9.97
C ASP A 12 16.41 -1.30 9.02
N ASP A 13 15.44 -0.72 8.29
CA ASP A 13 15.69 0.39 7.35
C ASP A 13 16.27 1.62 8.05
N ALA A 14 15.73 1.98 9.22
CA ALA A 14 16.21 3.10 10.02
C ALA A 14 17.61 2.85 10.60
N LEU A 15 17.96 1.61 10.94
CA LEU A 15 19.30 1.24 11.41
C LEU A 15 20.33 1.25 10.29
N ASP A 16 19.95 0.79 9.10
CA ASP A 16 20.78 0.86 7.90
C ASP A 16 21.02 2.33 7.51
N PHE A 17 19.97 3.15 7.55
CA PHE A 17 20.08 4.60 7.32
C PHE A 17 20.98 5.28 8.36
N LYS A 18 20.87 4.91 9.64
CA LYS A 18 21.76 5.41 10.69
C LYS A 18 23.23 5.05 10.42
N THR A 19 23.50 3.84 9.93
CA THR A 19 24.87 3.42 9.60
C THR A 19 25.48 4.34 8.54
N GLN A 20 24.70 4.72 7.53
CA GLN A 20 25.15 5.69 6.53
C GLN A 20 25.37 7.09 7.13
N TRP A 21 24.49 7.54 8.03
CA TRP A 21 24.70 8.79 8.75
C TRP A 21 26.03 8.78 9.52
N ASP A 22 26.32 7.70 10.23
CA ASP A 22 27.56 7.55 10.99
C ASP A 22 28.79 7.63 10.06
N ASP A 23 28.72 7.02 8.88
CA ASP A 23 29.82 7.01 7.90
C ASP A 23 30.08 8.37 7.22
N PHE A 24 29.03 9.12 6.89
CA PHE A 24 29.16 10.35 6.08
C PHE A 24 29.05 11.64 6.89
N ILE A 25 28.23 11.64 7.94
CA ILE A 25 27.76 12.85 8.60
C ILE A 25 28.38 13.03 9.98
N ALA A 26 28.44 11.98 10.82
CA ALA A 26 28.79 12.10 12.24
C ALA A 26 30.07 12.93 12.51
N ASP A 27 31.15 12.65 11.77
CA ASP A 27 32.43 13.38 11.92
C ASP A 27 32.42 14.78 11.30
N ASN A 28 31.41 15.10 10.49
CA ASN A 28 31.29 16.33 9.72
C ASN A 28 30.22 17.30 10.28
N ILE A 29 29.47 16.91 11.32
CA ILE A 29 28.31 17.64 11.83
C ILE A 29 28.62 19.12 12.08
N GLN A 30 29.66 19.42 12.87
CA GLN A 30 30.01 20.81 13.22
C GLN A 30 30.42 21.65 12.01
N ARG A 31 31.04 21.03 11.01
CA ARG A 31 31.52 21.72 9.81
C ARG A 31 30.40 21.99 8.82
N TRP A 32 29.45 21.08 8.71
CA TRP A 32 28.39 21.17 7.71
C TRP A 32 27.20 21.98 8.22
N GLY A 33 26.83 21.77 9.49
CA GLY A 33 25.61 22.33 10.06
C GLY A 33 24.34 21.72 9.46
N ALA A 34 23.20 21.98 10.10
CA ALA A 34 21.90 21.40 9.78
C ALA A 34 21.48 21.55 8.31
N GLU A 35 21.54 22.78 7.78
CA GLU A 35 21.07 23.08 6.41
C GLU A 35 21.86 22.32 5.33
N LYS A 36 23.18 22.18 5.50
CA LYS A 36 24.00 21.47 4.52
C LYS A 36 23.79 19.96 4.59
N ILE A 37 23.62 19.41 5.79
CA ILE A 37 23.27 17.99 5.99
C ILE A 37 21.92 17.70 5.32
N TYR A 38 20.92 18.55 5.56
CA TYR A 38 19.62 18.43 4.90
C TYR A 38 19.72 18.46 3.38
N ARG A 39 20.50 19.40 2.82
CA ARG A 39 20.73 19.45 1.36
C ARG A 39 21.48 18.24 0.82
N PHE A 40 22.43 17.69 1.57
CA PHE A 40 23.09 16.45 1.16
C PHE A 40 22.08 15.32 1.00
N TYR A 41 21.22 15.10 2.00
CA TYR A 41 20.21 14.05 1.89
C TYR A 41 19.20 14.35 0.79
N LYS A 42 18.67 15.57 0.71
CA LYS A 42 17.72 15.93 -0.32
C LYS A 42 18.31 15.83 -1.73
N ASP A 43 19.44 16.47 -1.98
CA ASP A 43 19.96 16.70 -3.33
C ASP A 43 20.82 15.53 -3.83
N ILE A 44 21.45 14.77 -2.94
CA ILE A 44 22.38 13.68 -3.29
C ILE A 44 21.78 12.31 -2.97
N TYR A 45 21.27 12.10 -1.76
CA TYR A 45 20.76 10.78 -1.36
C TYR A 45 19.40 10.46 -2.00
N TYR A 46 18.47 11.41 -1.96
CA TYR A 46 17.11 11.28 -2.52
C TYR A 46 16.96 11.90 -3.92
N ASP A 47 18.07 12.16 -4.63
CA ASP A 47 18.08 12.66 -6.01
C ASP A 47 17.18 13.91 -6.25
N GLY A 48 17.29 14.89 -5.36
CA GLY A 48 16.67 16.22 -5.52
C GLY A 48 15.35 16.43 -4.76
N LYS A 49 14.68 15.38 -4.28
CA LYS A 49 13.43 15.49 -3.53
C LYS A 49 13.29 14.36 -2.50
N ILE A 50 13.01 14.69 -1.25
CA ILE A 50 12.63 13.69 -0.24
C ILE A 50 11.29 13.05 -0.65
N PRO A 51 11.21 11.71 -0.76
CA PRO A 51 10.00 11.00 -1.19
C PRO A 51 9.02 10.82 -0.02
N SER A 52 8.51 11.92 0.53
CA SER A 52 7.63 11.91 1.72
C SER A 52 6.28 11.22 1.50
N ASP A 53 5.88 11.04 0.25
CA ASP A 53 4.66 10.38 -0.20
C ASP A 53 4.85 8.88 -0.46
N ASP A 54 6.07 8.37 -0.32
CA ASP A 54 6.43 6.98 -0.49
C ASP A 54 6.65 6.30 0.88
N LEU A 55 5.90 5.23 1.12
CA LEU A 55 5.94 4.50 2.39
C LEU A 55 7.23 3.70 2.55
N ASP A 56 7.86 3.28 1.45
CA ASP A 56 9.11 2.51 1.48
C ASP A 56 10.25 3.31 2.11
N TYR A 57 10.24 4.64 1.97
CA TYR A 57 11.23 5.55 2.55
C TYR A 57 10.80 6.14 3.90
N SER A 58 9.62 5.78 4.40
CA SER A 58 9.03 6.45 5.55
C SER A 58 9.89 6.33 6.82
N ASN A 59 10.40 5.12 7.07
CA ASN A 59 11.27 4.85 8.21
C ASN A 59 12.59 5.62 8.12
N GLU A 60 13.20 5.72 6.94
CA GLU A 60 14.44 6.49 6.73
C GLU A 60 14.22 7.98 6.98
N ILE A 61 13.10 8.55 6.54
CA ILE A 61 12.79 9.97 6.72
C ILE A 61 12.52 10.29 8.20
N ILE A 62 11.81 9.40 8.92
CA ILE A 62 11.62 9.52 10.37
C ILE A 62 12.97 9.40 11.09
N ALA A 63 13.82 8.46 10.70
CA ALA A 63 15.17 8.28 11.25
C ALA A 63 16.03 9.53 11.03
N LEU A 64 15.99 10.13 9.84
CA LEU A 64 16.70 11.37 9.53
C LEU A 64 16.32 12.49 10.50
N GLY A 65 15.03 12.69 10.76
CA GLY A 65 14.59 13.66 11.75
C GLY A 65 15.09 13.34 13.16
N GLN A 66 15.06 12.07 13.57
CA GLN A 66 15.57 11.64 14.88
C GLN A 66 17.06 11.91 15.02
N LEU A 67 17.83 11.67 13.96
CA LEU A 67 19.27 11.93 13.94
C LEU A 67 19.60 13.42 14.08
N PHE A 68 18.74 14.31 13.56
CA PHE A 68 18.88 15.74 13.84
C PHE A 68 18.66 16.05 15.33
N LEU A 69 17.61 15.50 15.95
CA LEU A 69 17.34 15.69 17.39
C LEU A 69 18.46 15.14 18.27
N ASP A 70 18.89 13.91 18.02
CA ASP A 70 19.92 13.21 18.81
C ASP A 70 21.27 13.94 18.77
N ASN A 71 21.53 14.70 17.70
CA ASN A 71 22.74 15.49 17.52
C ASN A 71 22.54 16.99 17.80
N GLU A 72 21.43 17.37 18.45
CA GLU A 72 21.10 18.75 18.83
C GLU A 72 21.11 19.74 17.64
N LEU A 73 20.75 19.27 16.45
CA LEU A 73 20.65 20.07 15.23
C LEU A 73 19.26 20.66 15.08
N GLU A 74 19.17 21.93 14.67
CA GLU A 74 17.91 22.53 14.27
C GLU A 74 17.37 21.83 13.03
N ILE A 75 16.17 21.27 13.10
CA ILE A 75 15.52 20.62 11.96
C ILE A 75 15.02 21.72 10.99
N PRO A 76 15.48 21.73 9.72
CA PRO A 76 14.98 22.69 8.75
C PRO A 76 13.47 22.57 8.57
N LYS A 77 12.76 23.69 8.44
CA LYS A 77 11.29 23.70 8.29
C LYS A 77 10.79 22.84 7.14
N ALA A 78 11.55 22.77 6.06
CA ALA A 78 11.23 21.89 4.93
C ALA A 78 11.26 20.41 5.37
N LEU A 79 12.29 19.98 6.10
CA LEU A 79 12.38 18.63 6.64
C LEU A 79 11.27 18.35 7.66
N VAL A 80 10.91 19.32 8.52
CA VAL A 80 9.73 19.18 9.41
C VAL A 80 8.45 18.90 8.62
N HIS A 81 8.26 19.59 7.48
CA HIS A 81 7.12 19.35 6.61
C HIS A 81 7.12 17.93 6.02
N GLU A 82 8.26 17.47 5.48
CA GLU A 82 8.38 16.11 4.92
C GLU A 82 8.12 15.04 5.98
N ILE A 83 8.72 15.17 7.17
CA ILE A 83 8.47 14.26 8.30
C ILE A 83 7.00 14.30 8.72
N SER A 84 6.37 15.47 8.69
CA SER A 84 4.95 15.59 9.06
C SER A 84 4.04 14.81 8.12
N ILE A 85 4.34 14.80 6.82
CA ILE A 85 3.63 14.00 5.82
C ILE A 85 3.83 12.51 6.14
N VAL A 86 5.08 12.07 6.24
CA VAL A 86 5.44 10.67 6.46
C VAL A 86 4.81 10.11 7.74
N VAL A 87 4.94 10.82 8.85
CA VAL A 87 4.35 10.40 10.14
C VAL A 87 2.83 10.39 10.06
N THR A 88 2.22 11.32 9.33
CA THR A 88 0.76 11.33 9.12
C THR A 88 0.31 10.08 8.37
N LEU A 89 1.04 9.65 7.33
CA LEU A 89 0.74 8.43 6.59
C LEU A 89 0.92 7.19 7.47
N ASN A 90 2.01 7.12 8.23
CA ASN A 90 2.30 6.06 9.21
C ASN A 90 1.32 6.01 10.41
N LEU A 91 0.41 6.99 10.54
CA LEU A 91 -0.66 6.98 11.54
C LEU A 91 -1.96 6.34 11.03
N ASP A 92 -1.98 5.91 9.76
CA ASP A 92 -3.05 5.07 9.23
C ASP A 92 -3.15 3.75 10.03
N PRO A 93 -4.36 3.27 10.36
CA PRO A 93 -4.52 2.02 11.11
C PRO A 93 -3.86 0.81 10.46
N ASP A 94 -3.89 0.69 9.13
CA ASP A 94 -3.38 -0.50 8.44
C ASP A 94 -1.84 -0.53 8.49
N GLU A 95 -1.18 0.62 8.32
CA GLU A 95 0.28 0.77 8.52
C GLU A 95 0.70 0.43 9.95
N LEU A 96 -0.09 0.89 10.94
CA LEU A 96 0.24 0.68 12.34
C LEU A 96 0.15 -0.79 12.75
N ASP A 97 -0.72 -1.56 12.11
CA ASP A 97 -0.95 -2.98 12.40
C ASP A 97 0.24 -3.87 11.97
N GLU A 98 1.16 -3.36 11.14
CA GLU A 98 2.42 -4.05 10.80
C GLU A 98 3.44 -4.05 11.94
N TRP A 99 3.30 -3.14 12.91
CA TRP A 99 4.22 -3.03 14.05
C TRP A 99 3.82 -3.98 15.18
N ASN A 100 4.79 -4.48 15.95
CA ASN A 100 4.52 -5.39 17.09
C ASN A 100 3.56 -4.82 18.13
N SER A 101 3.54 -3.50 18.28
CA SER A 101 2.66 -2.82 19.21
C SER A 101 2.09 -1.54 18.59
N PRO A 102 1.01 -1.65 17.79
CA PRO A 102 0.41 -0.53 17.04
C PRO A 102 0.07 0.68 17.92
N SER A 103 -0.42 0.42 19.14
CA SER A 103 -0.79 1.46 20.11
C SER A 103 0.39 2.28 20.62
N LYS A 104 1.53 1.63 20.87
CA LYS A 104 2.76 2.27 21.29
C LYS A 104 3.40 3.02 20.14
N ARG A 105 3.47 2.44 18.93
CA ARG A 105 3.97 3.11 17.73
C ARG A 105 3.19 4.39 17.46
N ARG A 106 1.85 4.33 17.50
CA ARG A 106 0.97 5.50 17.39
C ARG A 106 1.27 6.57 18.44
N THR A 107 1.57 6.16 19.67
CA THR A 107 1.89 7.07 20.77
C THR A 107 3.23 7.76 20.54
N PHE A 108 4.25 7.00 20.13
CA PHE A 108 5.55 7.51 19.72
C PHE A 108 5.42 8.52 18.58
N LEU A 109 4.80 8.15 17.47
CA LEU A 109 4.65 9.00 16.28
C LEU A 109 3.95 10.34 16.58
N LYS A 110 2.92 10.33 17.43
CA LYS A 110 2.26 11.56 17.87
C LYS A 110 3.14 12.42 18.78
N GLY A 111 3.88 11.79 19.69
CA GLY A 111 4.86 12.50 20.53
C GLY A 111 5.95 13.14 19.70
N TYR A 112 6.48 12.38 18.75
CA TYR A 112 7.52 12.78 17.82
C TYR A 112 7.10 13.97 16.95
N LEU A 113 5.89 13.96 16.37
CA LEU A 113 5.33 15.11 15.66
C LEU A 113 5.32 16.39 16.51
N ASN A 114 4.91 16.29 17.78
CA ASN A 114 4.88 17.44 18.67
C ASN A 114 6.29 17.96 19.00
N GLU A 115 7.25 17.04 19.15
CA GLU A 115 8.64 17.36 19.48
C GLU A 115 9.34 18.13 18.35
N ILE A 116 9.14 17.71 17.09
CA ILE A 116 9.72 18.39 15.92
C ILE A 116 8.94 19.65 15.51
N GLY A 117 7.81 19.95 16.16
CA GLY A 117 6.92 21.05 15.80
C GLY A 117 6.15 20.83 14.49
N GLY A 118 5.88 19.56 14.15
CA GLY A 118 5.14 19.15 12.96
C GLY A 118 3.62 19.18 13.15
N GLU A 119 2.88 19.02 12.05
CA GLU A 119 1.42 19.05 12.04
C GLU A 119 0.82 17.76 11.50
N PHE A 120 -0.15 17.20 12.22
CA PHE A 120 -0.92 16.04 11.75
C PHE A 120 -2.03 16.48 10.79
N ASN A 121 -1.98 16.01 9.55
CA ASN A 121 -3.01 16.31 8.55
C ASN A 121 -3.82 15.08 8.12
N LYS A 122 -4.97 14.88 8.78
CA LYS A 122 -5.87 13.75 8.50
C LYS A 122 -6.38 13.67 7.04
N SER A 123 -6.34 14.74 6.25
CA SER A 123 -6.80 14.66 4.85
C SER A 123 -5.85 13.86 3.97
N LEU A 124 -4.54 13.86 4.25
CA LEU A 124 -3.52 13.13 3.49
C LEU A 124 -3.81 11.64 3.42
N ILE A 125 -4.13 11.03 4.56
CA ILE A 125 -4.49 9.59 4.64
C ILE A 125 -5.64 9.26 3.68
N LYS A 126 -6.65 10.13 3.59
CA LYS A 126 -7.80 9.89 2.70
C LYS A 126 -7.46 10.07 1.23
N GLU A 127 -6.51 10.94 0.92
CA GLU A 127 -6.13 11.29 -0.45
C GLU A 127 -5.18 10.26 -1.06
N LEU A 128 -4.24 9.71 -0.28
CA LEU A 128 -3.29 8.69 -0.72
C LEU A 128 -4.02 7.46 -1.28
N HIS A 129 -4.99 6.92 -0.53
CA HIS A 129 -5.70 5.71 -0.96
C HIS A 129 -6.83 5.97 -1.96
N LYS A 130 -7.18 7.24 -2.25
CA LYS A 130 -8.36 7.57 -3.08
C LYS A 130 -8.30 6.97 -4.49
N PRO A 131 -7.19 7.04 -5.24
CA PRO A 131 -7.14 6.47 -6.59
C PRO A 131 -7.29 4.95 -6.58
N GLU A 132 -6.65 4.27 -5.64
CA GLU A 132 -6.66 2.81 -5.54
C GLU A 132 -8.02 2.29 -5.03
N ILE A 133 -8.60 2.95 -4.04
CA ILE A 133 -9.97 2.68 -3.57
C ILE A 133 -10.99 2.86 -4.70
N GLU A 134 -10.89 3.92 -5.50
CA GLU A 134 -11.80 4.12 -6.64
C GLU A 134 -11.59 3.07 -7.74
N LYS A 135 -10.35 2.62 -7.98
CA LYS A 135 -10.06 1.47 -8.85
C LYS A 135 -10.76 0.21 -8.33
N TYR A 136 -10.57 -0.14 -7.06
CA TYR A 136 -11.20 -1.32 -6.45
C TYR A 136 -12.72 -1.24 -6.40
N LYS A 137 -13.30 -0.06 -6.12
CA LYS A 137 -14.77 0.12 -6.17
C LYS A 137 -15.33 -0.14 -7.57
N ASN A 138 -14.67 0.36 -8.60
CA ASN A 138 -15.08 0.10 -9.98
C ASN A 138 -14.93 -1.39 -10.33
N GLU A 139 -13.84 -2.04 -9.90
CA GLU A 139 -13.63 -3.47 -10.09
C GLU A 139 -14.72 -4.30 -9.39
N ILE A 140 -15.00 -4.03 -8.11
CA ILE A 140 -16.07 -4.67 -7.33
C ILE A 140 -17.44 -4.46 -7.99
N LYS A 141 -17.73 -3.24 -8.44
CA LYS A 141 -18.99 -2.93 -9.15
C LYS A 141 -19.14 -3.77 -10.41
N ASN A 142 -18.07 -3.92 -11.19
CA ASN A 142 -18.07 -4.72 -12.40
C ASN A 142 -18.22 -6.21 -12.09
N TYR A 143 -17.55 -6.74 -11.06
CA TYR A 143 -17.76 -8.12 -10.61
C TYR A 143 -19.17 -8.38 -10.12
N ARG A 144 -19.77 -7.47 -9.34
CA ARG A 144 -21.16 -7.60 -8.90
C ARG A 144 -22.10 -7.68 -10.10
N LEU A 145 -21.97 -6.74 -11.04
CA LEU A 145 -22.76 -6.75 -12.26
C LEU A 145 -22.56 -8.06 -13.05
N PHE A 146 -21.34 -8.55 -13.16
CA PHE A 146 -21.04 -9.81 -13.83
C PHE A 146 -21.73 -11.01 -13.14
N PHE A 147 -21.56 -11.15 -11.83
CA PHE A 147 -22.10 -12.28 -11.08
C PHE A 147 -23.61 -12.22 -10.85
N GLU A 148 -24.22 -11.03 -10.83
CA GLU A 148 -25.67 -10.86 -10.85
C GLU A 148 -26.30 -11.43 -12.13
N ASN A 149 -25.54 -11.48 -13.24
CA ASN A 149 -25.99 -11.96 -14.55
C ASN A 149 -25.35 -13.31 -14.93
N ILE A 150 -24.77 -14.04 -13.97
CA ILE A 150 -23.93 -15.21 -14.25
C ILE A 150 -24.69 -16.33 -14.98
N ASP A 151 -25.96 -16.57 -14.61
CA ASP A 151 -26.78 -17.60 -15.24
C ASP A 151 -27.04 -17.27 -16.71
N GLU A 152 -27.33 -16.02 -17.03
CA GLU A 152 -27.54 -15.56 -18.41
C GLU A 152 -26.26 -15.65 -19.22
N ILE A 153 -25.12 -15.23 -18.66
CA ILE A 153 -23.80 -15.30 -19.28
C ILE A 153 -23.39 -16.75 -19.58
N VAL A 154 -23.63 -17.67 -18.65
CA VAL A 154 -23.29 -19.08 -18.81
C VAL A 154 -24.23 -19.78 -19.81
N GLN A 155 -25.50 -19.38 -19.90
CA GLN A 155 -26.46 -19.94 -20.87
C GLN A 155 -26.22 -19.45 -22.31
N VAL A 156 -25.73 -18.21 -22.48
CA VAL A 156 -25.32 -17.65 -23.78
C VAL A 156 -24.28 -18.55 -24.49
N ARG A 157 -23.43 -19.26 -23.72
CA ARG A 157 -22.45 -20.22 -24.23
C ARG A 157 -23.06 -21.36 -25.06
N LYS A 158 -24.27 -21.82 -24.70
CA LYS A 158 -24.93 -22.95 -25.38
C LYS A 158 -25.60 -22.56 -26.70
N THR A 159 -25.75 -21.26 -26.98
CA THR A 159 -26.72 -20.79 -27.98
C THR A 159 -26.15 -19.84 -29.05
N MET A 160 -24.90 -19.38 -28.97
CA MET A 160 -24.44 -18.27 -29.82
C MET A 160 -23.31 -18.56 -30.82
N LYS A 161 -23.43 -17.91 -31.99
CA LYS A 161 -22.39 -17.79 -33.03
C LYS A 161 -21.42 -16.65 -32.67
N SER A 162 -20.22 -16.71 -33.26
CA SER A 162 -19.03 -15.88 -33.01
C SER A 162 -19.18 -14.36 -32.95
N SER A 163 -20.29 -13.76 -33.42
CA SER A 163 -20.51 -12.31 -33.42
C SER A 163 -20.98 -11.72 -32.08
N THR A 164 -21.38 -12.54 -31.10
CA THR A 164 -21.78 -12.04 -29.76
C THR A 164 -20.62 -11.98 -28.76
N PHE A 165 -19.42 -12.34 -29.21
CA PHE A 165 -18.20 -12.26 -28.40
C PHE A 165 -17.85 -10.82 -28.03
N ASP A 166 -18.20 -9.81 -28.83
CA ASP A 166 -17.77 -8.42 -28.60
C ASP A 166 -18.37 -7.78 -27.34
N LEU A 167 -19.62 -8.09 -26.99
CA LEU A 167 -20.25 -7.61 -25.76
C LEU A 167 -19.65 -8.29 -24.53
N VAL A 168 -19.44 -9.60 -24.59
CA VAL A 168 -18.81 -10.35 -23.49
C VAL A 168 -17.35 -9.92 -23.34
N ASN A 169 -16.60 -9.78 -24.43
CA ASN A 169 -15.23 -9.26 -24.51
C ASN A 169 -15.11 -7.84 -23.94
N SER A 170 -16.08 -6.98 -24.17
CA SER A 170 -16.11 -5.62 -23.60
C SER A 170 -16.36 -5.57 -22.09
N LEU A 171 -16.81 -6.68 -21.50
CA LEU A 171 -17.07 -6.85 -20.07
C LEU A 171 -15.97 -7.67 -19.35
N TYR A 172 -14.94 -8.13 -20.08
CA TYR A 172 -13.76 -8.72 -19.45
C TYR A 172 -12.99 -7.63 -18.71
N PRO A 173 -12.76 -7.78 -17.40
CA PRO A 173 -11.73 -7.01 -16.73
C PRO A 173 -10.36 -7.43 -17.31
N ASP A 174 -9.36 -6.55 -17.26
CA ASP A 174 -7.95 -6.77 -17.67
C ASP A 174 -7.23 -7.94 -16.96
N ILE A 175 -7.97 -8.83 -16.30
CA ILE A 175 -7.56 -9.90 -15.39
C ILE A 175 -6.61 -10.93 -16.01
N ALA A 176 -6.62 -11.06 -17.34
CA ALA A 176 -5.67 -11.89 -18.08
C ALA A 176 -4.24 -11.32 -18.05
N LYS A 177 -4.08 -10.00 -17.87
CA LYS A 177 -2.79 -9.36 -17.54
C LYS A 177 -2.53 -9.32 -16.03
N THR A 178 -3.60 -9.32 -15.21
CA THR A 178 -3.54 -9.20 -13.76
C THR A 178 -3.21 -10.51 -13.05
N LEU A 179 -3.23 -11.68 -13.69
CA LEU A 179 -2.85 -12.94 -13.03
C LEU A 179 -1.42 -12.92 -12.44
N ASP A 180 -0.51 -12.11 -12.99
CA ASP A 180 0.81 -11.83 -12.39
C ASP A 180 0.76 -10.80 -11.24
N GLU A 181 -0.25 -9.92 -11.22
CA GLU A 181 -0.47 -8.90 -10.18
C GLU A 181 -1.34 -9.40 -9.00
N ILE A 182 -2.01 -10.55 -9.13
CA ILE A 182 -2.88 -11.14 -8.09
C ILE A 182 -2.13 -11.51 -6.80
N TYR A 183 -0.80 -11.58 -6.86
CA TYR A 183 0.07 -11.82 -5.71
C TYR A 183 0.97 -10.62 -5.36
N ALA A 184 0.70 -9.44 -5.91
CA ALA A 184 1.43 -8.24 -5.53
C ALA A 184 1.08 -7.86 -4.07
N PRO A 185 2.06 -7.48 -3.25
CA PRO A 185 1.84 -7.10 -1.86
C PRO A 185 0.84 -5.93 -1.78
N SER A 186 -0.06 -6.01 -0.80
CA SER A 186 -1.08 -4.99 -0.55
C SER A 186 -0.44 -3.66 -0.16
N THR A 187 -0.81 -2.56 -0.83
CA THR A 187 -0.58 -1.21 -0.31
C THR A 187 -1.34 -1.08 1.01
N PRO A 188 -0.71 -0.70 2.14
CA PRO A 188 -1.45 -0.57 3.38
C PRO A 188 -2.50 0.56 3.27
N GLY A 189 -3.59 0.48 4.03
CA GLY A 189 -4.77 1.35 3.93
C GLY A 189 -5.85 0.87 2.96
N THR A 190 -5.58 -0.18 2.18
CA THR A 190 -6.52 -0.76 1.19
C THR A 190 -7.02 -2.15 1.57
N TYR A 191 -6.59 -2.70 2.70
CA TYR A 191 -6.69 -4.13 3.04
C TYR A 191 -8.11 -4.69 2.89
N ARG A 192 -9.13 -3.98 3.38
CA ARG A 192 -10.53 -4.41 3.26
C ARG A 192 -11.01 -4.48 1.80
N PHE A 193 -10.60 -3.53 0.96
CA PHE A 193 -10.94 -3.55 -0.46
C PHE A 193 -10.15 -4.62 -1.20
N THR A 194 -8.89 -4.83 -0.83
CA THR A 194 -8.04 -5.90 -1.37
C THR A 194 -8.65 -7.28 -1.10
N LEU A 195 -9.05 -7.57 0.15
CA LEU A 195 -9.72 -8.84 0.49
C LEU A 195 -11.06 -9.03 -0.25
N GLU A 196 -11.86 -7.97 -0.39
CA GLU A 196 -13.12 -8.04 -1.14
C GLU A 196 -12.83 -8.33 -2.63
N VAL A 197 -11.84 -7.65 -3.22
CA VAL A 197 -11.41 -7.84 -4.61
C VAL A 197 -10.82 -9.22 -4.84
N GLU A 198 -9.98 -9.73 -3.94
CA GLU A 198 -9.42 -11.10 -4.00
C GLU A 198 -10.52 -12.16 -4.00
N ALA A 199 -11.55 -11.99 -3.16
CA ALA A 199 -12.69 -12.89 -3.15
C ALA A 199 -13.43 -12.89 -4.49
N TRP A 200 -13.64 -11.72 -5.09
CA TRP A 200 -14.26 -11.61 -6.41
C TRP A 200 -13.38 -12.18 -7.53
N ARG A 201 -12.07 -11.90 -7.50
CA ARG A 201 -11.09 -12.46 -8.47
C ARG A 201 -11.04 -13.98 -8.40
N THR A 202 -11.08 -14.56 -7.21
CA THR A 202 -11.10 -16.03 -7.02
C THR A 202 -12.36 -16.64 -7.63
N LYS A 203 -13.53 -16.02 -7.43
CA LYS A 203 -14.77 -16.44 -8.08
C LYS A 203 -14.67 -16.32 -9.60
N PHE A 204 -14.06 -15.24 -10.11
CA PHE A 204 -13.89 -15.05 -11.54
C PHE A 204 -12.95 -16.11 -12.14
N ILE A 205 -11.85 -16.45 -11.47
CA ILE A 205 -10.94 -17.52 -11.90
C ILE A 205 -11.67 -18.87 -11.95
N ALA A 206 -12.52 -19.15 -10.96
CA ALA A 206 -13.33 -20.37 -10.96
C ALA A 206 -14.29 -20.43 -12.15
N TRP A 207 -15.00 -19.32 -12.43
CA TRP A 207 -15.83 -19.19 -13.63
C TRP A 207 -15.00 -19.38 -14.91
N TRP A 208 -13.89 -18.66 -15.04
CA TRP A 208 -13.02 -18.67 -16.22
C TRP A 208 -12.43 -20.05 -16.49
N THR A 209 -12.04 -20.76 -15.44
CA THR A 209 -11.58 -22.15 -15.53
C THR A 209 -12.69 -23.05 -16.05
N GLY A 210 -13.90 -22.93 -15.51
CA GLY A 210 -15.05 -23.68 -16.01
C GLY A 210 -15.42 -23.32 -17.46
N PHE A 211 -15.22 -22.06 -17.85
CA PHE A 211 -15.42 -21.57 -19.21
C PHE A 211 -14.41 -22.17 -20.19
N ILE A 212 -13.10 -22.12 -19.90
CA ILE A 212 -12.03 -22.68 -20.74
C ILE A 212 -12.14 -24.19 -20.86
N LEU A 213 -12.45 -24.88 -19.75
CA LEU A 213 -12.57 -26.34 -19.73
C LEU A 213 -13.88 -26.85 -20.33
N GLU A 214 -14.69 -25.94 -20.86
CA GLU A 214 -15.98 -26.23 -21.47
C GLU A 214 -16.94 -27.03 -20.56
N LEU A 215 -16.95 -26.79 -19.25
CA LEU A 215 -17.80 -27.53 -18.31
C LEU A 215 -19.30 -27.24 -18.48
N GLU A 216 -20.17 -28.10 -17.98
CA GLU A 216 -21.60 -27.78 -17.98
C GLU A 216 -21.91 -26.60 -17.03
N PRO A 217 -22.93 -25.77 -17.30
CA PRO A 217 -23.30 -24.63 -16.47
C PRO A 217 -23.37 -24.93 -14.98
N GLU A 218 -23.98 -26.05 -14.61
CA GLU A 218 -24.14 -26.47 -13.22
C GLU A 218 -22.80 -26.80 -12.55
N GLU A 219 -21.79 -27.21 -13.33
CA GLU A 219 -20.43 -27.47 -12.85
C GLU A 219 -19.63 -26.18 -12.69
N VAL A 220 -19.83 -25.20 -13.58
CA VAL A 220 -19.22 -23.86 -13.46
C VAL A 220 -19.73 -23.15 -12.19
N ILE A 221 -21.05 -23.20 -11.93
CA ILE A 221 -21.63 -22.63 -10.71
C ILE A 221 -21.06 -23.32 -9.45
N LYS A 222 -20.93 -24.66 -9.46
CA LYS A 222 -20.29 -25.38 -8.33
C LYS A 222 -18.84 -24.97 -8.08
N LEU A 223 -18.07 -24.67 -9.13
CA LEU A 223 -16.70 -24.16 -8.98
C LEU A 223 -16.68 -22.78 -8.32
N ILE A 224 -17.59 -21.88 -8.73
CA ILE A 224 -17.73 -20.54 -8.15
C ILE A 224 -18.15 -20.64 -6.67
N ASP A 225 -19.14 -21.49 -6.35
CA ASP A 225 -19.58 -21.72 -4.96
C ASP A 225 -18.46 -22.29 -4.08
N ALA A 226 -17.62 -23.16 -4.64
CA ALA A 226 -16.46 -23.71 -3.92
C ALA A 226 -15.40 -22.64 -3.63
N ALA A 227 -15.19 -21.71 -4.56
CA ALA A 227 -14.31 -20.56 -4.37
C ALA A 227 -14.80 -19.64 -3.24
N GLU A 228 -16.12 -19.51 -3.06
CA GLU A 228 -16.71 -18.69 -1.99
C GLU A 228 -16.50 -19.28 -0.58
N ARG A 229 -16.55 -20.61 -0.45
CA ARG A 229 -16.40 -21.30 0.85
C ARG A 229 -14.99 -21.27 1.41
N LYS A 230 -13.98 -21.03 0.57
CA LYS A 230 -12.57 -21.02 1.00
C LYS A 230 -12.15 -19.71 1.68
N ASN A 231 -12.95 -18.65 1.52
CA ASN A 231 -12.67 -17.31 2.05
C ASN A 231 -13.35 -17.02 3.40
N THR A 232 -14.02 -18.01 4.02
CA THR A 232 -14.72 -17.89 5.31
C THR A 232 -14.07 -18.66 6.46
N THR A 233 -12.89 -19.24 6.23
CA THR A 233 -12.02 -19.93 7.22
C THR A 233 -10.69 -19.22 7.35
#